data_AF-A0A6C1SWK7-F1
#
_entry.id   AF-A0A6C1SWK7-F1
#
_cell.length_a   1.000
_cell.length_b   1.000
_cell.length_c   1.000
_cell.angle_alpha   90.00
_cell.angle_beta   90.00
_cell.angle_gamma   90.00
#
_symmetry.space_group_name_H-M   'P 1'
#
loop_
_entity.id
_entity.type
_entity.pdbx_description
1 polymer ?
#
loop_
_entity_poly.entity_id
_entity_poly.type
_entity_poly.pdbx_seq_one_letter_code
_entity_poly.pdbx_strand_id
1 'polypeptide(L)'
;MILGCRGRSAGCGSRSPAIVVAAGADEEGRFVMNAFQAFVGKRIYACGAIVLALVLLMHPSGAWAGDQPRAMIGDQPFPSIQQAFDAAQDGDTVTILPGIWREGATVRAHNLTIEGTGAHLQDTAVGGKAALVIQGDNTLVRGLEVSGVSVPSRNGAAIRQEGRNLTLQNVHFHSSEQGVLAGNNPGSTIIVEDSRFERLGRDGQAHGIYVNRIDALVIRGSHFLRSQDQGHEIKSRATRTTIEYSVVAALDGNDSRLIDLPDGGVNVIRNNVLQQGPNSVNGQLIGVGLELRGGSTWPDNNTLIERNIIINDRRHGTNELVRWRDVTDPEIIRNIIIGLPPAQVAPGNTVLSLGDSGRISLANTLALLITEAPGAYNYFIDVGDDGELATLSRSVNPVPLPGALPLFVSALAALAFVLRRRRGTA
;
A
#
# COMPACT_ATOMS: atom_id res chain seq x y z
N MET A 1 -32.57 7.01 35.88
CA MET A 1 -33.18 6.61 37.17
C MET A 1 -32.04 6.13 38.08
N ILE A 2 -31.70 6.91 39.11
CA ILE A 2 -31.21 6.54 40.46
C ILE A 2 -31.01 7.89 41.18
N LEU A 3 -31.74 8.07 42.29
CA LEU A 3 -31.58 9.16 43.25
C LEU A 3 -30.44 8.82 44.23
N GLY A 4 -29.75 9.86 44.75
CA GLY A 4 -28.91 9.76 45.94
C GLY A 4 -28.46 11.14 46.43
N CYS A 5 -28.90 11.51 47.63
CA CYS A 5 -28.75 12.83 48.24
C CYS A 5 -27.52 12.97 49.16
N ARG A 6 -27.05 14.24 49.26
CA ARG A 6 -26.38 14.93 50.38
C ARG A 6 -24.91 14.64 50.75
N GLY A 7 -24.14 15.73 50.75
CA GLY A 7 -22.97 15.96 51.61
C GLY A 7 -22.32 17.32 51.31
N ARG A 8 -22.51 18.32 52.18
CA ARG A 8 -21.85 19.63 52.10
C ARG A 8 -20.40 19.53 52.59
N SER A 9 -19.45 20.16 51.90
CA SER A 9 -18.43 21.00 52.56
C SER A 9 -17.82 21.98 51.55
N ALA A 10 -17.49 23.16 52.05
CA ALA A 10 -17.17 24.38 51.32
C ALA A 10 -15.73 24.40 50.79
N GLY A 11 -15.50 25.15 49.70
CA GLY A 11 -14.15 25.54 49.29
C GLY A 11 -14.08 26.12 47.87
N CYS A 12 -13.79 27.42 47.80
CA CYS A 12 -13.24 28.21 46.69
C CYS A 12 -13.29 27.70 45.24
N GLY A 13 -13.84 28.53 44.35
CA GLY A 13 -13.51 28.50 42.92
C GLY A 13 -14.55 29.20 42.07
N SER A 14 -14.19 30.35 41.50
CA SER A 14 -14.91 31.04 40.43
C SER A 14 -15.27 30.05 39.31
N ARG A 15 -16.55 29.71 39.16
CA ARG A 15 -17.02 28.94 38.00
C ARG A 15 -17.49 29.92 36.94
N SER A 16 -16.68 30.09 35.91
CA SER A 16 -17.13 30.61 34.62
C SER A 16 -18.37 29.82 34.16
N PRO A 17 -19.38 30.44 33.55
CA PRO A 17 -20.46 29.67 32.93
C PRO A 17 -19.86 28.84 31.79
N ALA A 18 -19.87 27.52 31.93
CA ALA A 18 -19.57 26.61 30.84
C ALA A 18 -20.74 26.64 29.86
N ILE A 19 -20.52 27.15 28.65
CA ILE A 19 -21.42 26.94 27.52
C ILE A 19 -21.06 25.57 26.95
N VAL A 20 -21.92 24.57 27.16
CA VAL A 20 -21.81 23.26 26.53
C VAL A 20 -22.57 23.33 25.21
N VAL A 21 -21.84 23.35 24.08
CA VAL A 21 -22.43 23.17 22.74
C VAL A 21 -22.29 21.69 22.40
N ALA A 22 -23.39 20.95 22.45
CA ALA A 22 -23.44 19.61 21.90
C ALA A 22 -23.85 19.72 20.42
N ALA A 23 -22.92 19.44 19.51
CA ALA A 23 -23.21 19.26 18.10
C ALA A 23 -23.42 17.76 17.83
N GLY A 24 -24.62 17.39 17.37
CA GLY A 24 -24.88 16.08 16.79
C GLY A 24 -25.06 16.22 15.28
N ALA A 25 -24.40 15.36 14.51
CA ALA A 25 -24.65 15.20 13.09
C ALA A 25 -25.70 14.10 12.89
N ASP A 26 -26.59 14.27 11.91
CA ASP A 26 -27.45 13.18 11.45
C ASP A 26 -26.67 12.19 10.55
N GLU A 27 -27.29 11.07 10.18
CA GLU A 27 -26.65 9.99 9.37
C GLU A 27 -26.24 10.44 7.95
N GLU A 28 -26.53 11.69 7.57
CA GLU A 28 -26.15 12.31 6.29
C GLU A 28 -25.10 13.43 6.46
N GLY A 29 -24.56 13.62 7.67
CA GLY A 29 -23.45 14.54 7.94
C GLY A 29 -23.84 16.03 8.00
N ARG A 30 -25.11 16.36 8.18
CA ARG A 30 -25.55 17.76 8.32
C ARG A 30 -25.53 18.19 9.78
N PHE A 31 -24.90 19.35 10.05
CA PHE A 31 -24.90 19.97 11.37
C PHE A 31 -26.23 20.69 11.60
N VAL A 32 -27.06 20.19 12.53
CA VAL A 32 -28.31 20.85 12.92
C VAL A 32 -28.13 21.52 14.28
N MET A 33 -28.12 22.85 14.33
CA MET A 33 -28.22 23.59 15.59
C MET A 33 -29.68 23.61 16.07
N ASN A 34 -30.01 22.77 17.04
CA ASN A 34 -31.28 22.89 17.76
C ASN A 34 -31.18 24.00 18.81
N ALA A 35 -31.93 25.08 18.62
CA ALA A 35 -32.04 26.17 19.59
C ALA A 35 -32.73 25.67 20.87
N PHE A 36 -31.96 25.51 21.95
CA PHE A 36 -32.53 25.31 23.29
C PHE A 36 -33.09 26.65 23.80
N GLN A 37 -34.42 26.74 23.95
CA GLN A 37 -35.05 27.84 24.68
C GLN A 37 -34.65 27.78 26.16
N ALA A 38 -33.75 28.67 26.57
CA ALA A 38 -33.51 28.93 27.99
C ALA A 38 -34.68 29.76 28.55
N PHE A 39 -35.55 29.11 29.32
CA PHE A 39 -36.57 29.80 30.11
C PHE A 39 -35.91 30.41 31.36
N VAL A 40 -35.55 31.69 31.30
CA VAL A 40 -35.20 32.47 32.50
C VAL A 40 -36.11 33.68 32.57
N GLY A 41 -36.78 33.80 33.70
CA GLY A 41 -37.91 34.69 33.94
C GLY A 41 -37.60 36.19 33.76
N LYS A 42 -38.66 36.89 33.33
CA LYS A 42 -38.92 38.34 33.42
C LYS A 42 -37.90 39.15 34.22
N ARG A 43 -37.09 39.97 33.52
CA ARG A 43 -36.98 41.45 33.66
C ARG A 43 -35.62 41.95 33.13
N ILE A 44 -35.68 42.90 32.19
CA ILE A 44 -34.63 43.89 31.82
C ILE A 44 -33.45 43.22 31.07
N TYR A 45 -33.08 43.52 29.81
CA TYR A 45 -32.49 44.75 29.28
C TYR A 45 -32.71 44.81 27.75
N ALA A 46 -33.34 45.88 27.27
CA ALA A 46 -33.58 46.16 25.85
C ALA A 46 -32.39 46.84 25.13
N CYS A 47 -31.14 46.59 25.53
CA CYS A 47 -29.96 47.25 24.93
C CYS A 47 -28.83 46.30 24.49
N GLY A 48 -28.97 44.97 24.64
CA GLY A 48 -27.92 44.01 24.23
C GLY A 48 -28.05 43.47 22.80
N ALA A 49 -29.25 43.54 22.20
CA ALA A 49 -29.52 42.90 20.90
C ALA A 49 -29.02 43.68 19.68
N ILE A 50 -28.68 44.97 19.84
CA ILE A 50 -28.26 45.82 18.72
C ILE A 50 -26.73 45.78 18.52
N VAL A 51 -25.94 45.46 19.54
CA VAL A 51 -24.47 45.39 19.41
C VAL A 51 -24.01 44.05 18.83
N LEU A 52 -24.75 42.95 19.04
CA LEU A 52 -24.41 41.65 18.44
C LEU A 52 -24.74 41.57 16.94
N ALA A 53 -25.70 42.37 16.46
CA ALA A 53 -26.05 42.45 15.04
C ALA A 53 -25.02 43.25 14.22
N LEU A 54 -24.26 44.16 14.83
CA LEU A 54 -23.26 44.98 14.15
C LEU A 54 -21.86 44.33 14.10
N VAL A 55 -21.52 43.44 15.03
CA VAL A 55 -20.26 42.66 14.97
C VAL A 55 -20.36 41.50 13.97
N LEU A 56 -21.56 41.05 13.63
CA LEU A 56 -21.77 40.06 12.56
C LEU A 56 -21.74 40.65 11.14
N LEU A 57 -21.79 41.98 10.97
CA LEU A 57 -21.76 42.65 9.66
C LEU A 57 -20.37 43.17 9.24
N MET A 58 -19.34 42.91 10.03
CA MET A 58 -17.92 43.09 9.65
C MET A 58 -17.19 41.76 9.46
N HIS A 59 -17.91 40.68 9.17
CA HIS A 59 -17.27 39.56 8.51
C HIS A 59 -17.16 39.98 7.05
N PRO A 60 -15.97 39.94 6.42
CA PRO A 60 -15.87 40.05 4.99
C PRO A 60 -16.63 38.86 4.38
N SER A 61 -17.94 39.02 4.20
CA SER A 61 -18.74 38.24 3.27
C SER A 61 -18.19 38.55 1.89
N GLY A 62 -17.22 37.74 1.47
CA GLY A 62 -16.46 37.96 0.24
C GLY A 62 -14.94 37.87 0.37
N ALA A 63 -14.37 37.20 1.37
CA ALA A 63 -13.12 36.49 1.10
C ALA A 63 -13.46 35.40 0.08
N TRP A 64 -13.12 35.69 -1.18
CA TRP A 64 -13.22 34.78 -2.30
C TRP A 64 -12.71 33.41 -1.85
N ALA A 65 -13.42 32.33 -2.20
CA ALA A 65 -12.79 31.03 -2.34
C ALA A 65 -11.80 31.08 -3.53
N GLY A 66 -10.88 32.05 -3.50
CA GLY A 66 -9.76 32.18 -4.41
C GLY A 66 -8.78 31.09 -4.04
N ASP A 67 -8.35 30.36 -5.07
CA ASP A 67 -7.47 29.20 -5.04
C ASP A 67 -6.50 29.22 -3.85
N GLN A 68 -6.77 28.38 -2.85
CA GLN A 68 -5.70 27.95 -1.97
C GLN A 68 -4.61 27.34 -2.85
N PRO A 69 -3.33 27.63 -2.59
CA PRO A 69 -2.27 27.05 -3.38
C PRO A 69 -2.36 25.53 -3.30
N ARG A 70 -2.15 24.88 -4.44
CA ARG A 70 -2.15 23.42 -4.58
C ARG A 70 -0.73 22.88 -4.66
N ALA A 71 0.20 23.72 -5.08
CA ALA A 71 1.60 23.37 -5.18
C ALA A 71 2.49 24.58 -4.89
N MET A 72 3.75 24.28 -4.56
CA MET A 72 4.80 25.25 -4.25
C MET A 72 6.08 24.90 -5.01
N ILE A 73 6.85 25.93 -5.38
CA ILE A 73 8.27 25.80 -5.73
C ILE A 73 9.04 26.73 -4.80
N GLY A 74 9.79 26.18 -3.85
CA GLY A 74 10.28 26.95 -2.71
C GLY A 74 9.12 27.64 -1.97
N ASP A 75 9.19 28.97 -1.81
CA ASP A 75 8.14 29.77 -1.18
C ASP A 75 7.11 30.32 -2.17
N GLN A 76 7.22 30.00 -3.47
CA GLN A 76 6.31 30.49 -4.49
C GLN A 76 5.05 29.63 -4.57
N PRO A 77 3.84 30.17 -4.27
CA PRO A 77 2.59 29.45 -4.35
C PRO A 77 2.03 29.40 -5.78
N PHE A 78 1.45 28.27 -6.13
CA PHE A 78 0.72 28.08 -7.38
C PHE A 78 -0.71 27.60 -7.09
N PRO A 79 -1.74 28.22 -7.72
CA PRO A 79 -3.14 27.83 -7.55
C PRO A 79 -3.49 26.52 -8.27
N SER A 80 -2.57 25.96 -9.07
CA SER A 80 -2.73 24.73 -9.85
C SER A 80 -1.46 23.91 -9.78
N ILE A 81 -1.61 22.58 -9.72
CA ILE A 81 -0.51 21.62 -9.81
C ILE A 81 0.18 21.73 -11.17
N GLN A 82 -0.59 21.79 -12.27
CA GLN A 82 -0.02 21.95 -13.61
C GLN A 82 0.74 23.27 -13.76
N GLN A 83 0.23 24.37 -13.20
CA GLN A 83 0.94 25.66 -13.27
C GLN A 83 2.29 25.64 -12.56
N ALA A 84 2.40 24.92 -11.42
CA ALA A 84 3.70 24.73 -10.79
C ALA A 84 4.65 23.95 -11.72
N PHE A 85 4.20 22.83 -12.30
CA PHE A 85 5.04 22.05 -13.21
C PHE A 85 5.39 22.76 -14.52
N ASP A 86 4.55 23.67 -15.01
CA ASP A 86 4.85 24.52 -16.17
C ASP A 86 5.91 25.60 -15.85
N ALA A 87 5.98 26.04 -14.59
CA ALA A 87 6.95 27.02 -14.11
C ALA A 87 8.27 26.40 -13.62
N ALA A 88 8.26 25.12 -13.24
CA ALA A 88 9.42 24.41 -12.73
C ALA A 88 10.55 24.33 -13.77
N GLN A 89 11.77 24.53 -13.28
CA GLN A 89 13.01 24.37 -14.02
C GLN A 89 13.70 23.06 -13.63
N ASP A 90 14.70 22.68 -14.41
CA ASP A 90 15.47 21.48 -14.12
C ASP A 90 16.16 21.58 -12.75
N GLY A 91 16.04 20.54 -11.93
CA GLY A 91 16.61 20.51 -10.58
C GLY A 91 15.70 21.07 -9.48
N ASP A 92 14.53 21.60 -9.83
CA ASP A 92 13.60 22.14 -8.84
C ASP A 92 12.97 21.05 -7.95
N THR A 93 12.46 21.50 -6.81
CA THR A 93 11.52 20.73 -6.00
C THR A 93 10.13 21.34 -6.10
N VAL A 94 9.17 20.56 -6.60
CA VAL A 94 7.76 20.91 -6.60
C VAL A 94 7.07 20.18 -5.46
N THR A 95 6.54 20.92 -4.49
CA THR A 95 5.74 20.36 -3.40
C THR A 95 4.26 20.47 -3.77
N ILE A 96 3.60 19.33 -3.96
CA ILE A 96 2.13 19.28 -4.03
C ILE A 96 1.63 19.34 -2.59
N LEU A 97 0.85 20.36 -2.28
CA LEU A 97 0.40 20.64 -0.91
C LEU A 97 -0.62 19.59 -0.44
N PRO A 98 -0.69 19.32 0.88
CA PRO A 98 -1.64 18.37 1.43
C PRO A 98 -3.09 18.67 1.03
N GLY A 99 -3.83 17.63 0.67
CA GLY A 99 -5.20 17.75 0.18
C GLY A 99 -5.55 16.68 -0.84
N ILE A 100 -6.85 16.60 -1.16
CA ILE A 100 -7.36 15.72 -2.22
C ILE A 100 -7.56 16.56 -3.48
N TRP A 101 -6.83 16.23 -4.53
CA TRP A 101 -6.79 17.00 -5.78
C TRP A 101 -7.33 16.18 -6.93
N ARG A 102 -8.40 16.68 -7.57
CA ARG A 102 -8.91 16.16 -8.85
C ARG A 102 -8.19 16.81 -10.03
N GLU A 103 -6.87 16.89 -9.92
CA GLU A 103 -5.98 17.56 -10.87
C GLU A 103 -4.71 16.71 -11.04
N GLY A 104 -4.41 16.33 -12.28
CA GLY A 104 -3.16 15.72 -12.67
C GLY A 104 -2.26 16.72 -13.39
N ALA A 105 -1.06 16.28 -13.77
CA ALA A 105 -0.13 17.14 -14.51
C ALA A 105 0.79 16.40 -15.48
N THR A 106 1.27 17.13 -16.48
CA THR A 106 2.44 16.77 -17.29
C THR A 106 3.68 17.44 -16.68
N VAL A 107 4.71 16.63 -16.40
CA VAL A 107 5.97 17.06 -15.81
C VAL A 107 7.05 17.06 -16.89
N ARG A 108 7.56 18.24 -17.25
CA ARG A 108 8.54 18.40 -18.36
C ARG A 108 9.97 18.60 -17.91
N ALA A 109 10.18 19.30 -16.80
CA ALA A 109 11.50 19.56 -16.25
C ALA A 109 12.22 18.27 -15.86
N HIS A 110 13.54 18.26 -16.03
CA HIS A 110 14.44 17.17 -15.68
C HIS A 110 14.98 17.34 -14.25
N ASN A 111 15.55 16.27 -13.69
CA ASN A 111 16.18 16.28 -12.35
C ASN A 111 15.25 16.79 -11.25
N LEU A 112 13.94 16.59 -11.42
CA LEU A 112 12.92 17.18 -10.57
C LEU A 112 12.67 16.32 -9.33
N THR A 113 12.48 16.96 -8.17
CA THR A 113 11.90 16.31 -6.99
C THR A 113 10.44 16.72 -6.84
N ILE A 114 9.55 15.74 -6.67
CA ILE A 114 8.13 15.94 -6.43
C ILE A 114 7.82 15.46 -5.02
N GLU A 115 7.52 16.40 -4.12
CA GLU A 115 7.10 16.10 -2.74
C GLU A 115 5.58 16.13 -2.66
N GLY A 116 4.97 15.04 -2.19
CA GLY A 116 3.51 14.89 -2.12
C GLY A 116 3.00 14.42 -0.77
N THR A 117 3.77 14.57 0.31
CA THR A 117 3.35 14.08 1.63
C THR A 117 2.01 14.70 2.05
N GLY A 118 1.00 13.85 2.21
CA GLY A 118 -0.37 14.26 2.55
C GLY A 118 -1.18 14.77 1.35
N ALA A 119 -0.62 14.76 0.15
CA ALA A 119 -1.32 15.06 -1.10
C ALA A 119 -1.84 13.76 -1.74
N HIS A 120 -3.08 13.81 -2.21
CA HIS A 120 -3.77 12.71 -2.87
C HIS A 120 -4.33 13.16 -4.21
N LEU A 121 -3.77 12.66 -5.32
CA LEU A 121 -4.35 12.87 -6.64
C LEU A 121 -5.45 11.83 -6.88
N GLN A 122 -6.70 12.28 -6.95
CA GLN A 122 -7.87 11.41 -7.02
C GLN A 122 -8.64 11.60 -8.31
N ASP A 123 -9.05 10.50 -8.95
CA ASP A 123 -9.96 10.46 -10.10
C ASP A 123 -9.54 11.40 -11.25
N THR A 124 -8.24 11.49 -11.50
CA THR A 124 -7.69 12.43 -12.48
C THR A 124 -6.73 11.74 -13.44
N ALA A 125 -6.74 12.20 -14.69
CA ALA A 125 -5.84 11.73 -15.71
C ALA A 125 -5.56 12.85 -16.74
N VAL A 126 -4.30 13.00 -17.12
CA VAL A 126 -3.86 13.92 -18.17
C VAL A 126 -3.60 13.15 -19.46
N GLY A 127 -4.09 13.69 -20.58
CA GLY A 127 -3.89 13.13 -21.91
C GLY A 127 -4.48 11.71 -22.11
N GLY A 128 -5.44 11.29 -21.27
CA GLY A 128 -5.97 9.93 -21.28
C GLY A 128 -4.92 8.87 -20.89
N LYS A 129 -3.90 9.25 -20.12
CA LYS A 129 -2.75 8.39 -19.76
C LYS A 129 -2.62 8.12 -18.26
N ALA A 130 -2.48 9.16 -17.45
CA ALA A 130 -2.12 9.01 -16.04
C ALA A 130 -2.41 10.27 -15.20
N ALA A 131 -2.43 10.14 -13.87
CA ALA A 131 -2.48 11.31 -12.98
C ALA A 131 -1.23 12.20 -13.18
N LEU A 132 -0.04 11.61 -13.22
CA LEU A 132 1.19 12.29 -13.63
C LEU A 132 1.77 11.67 -14.91
N VAL A 133 2.00 12.51 -15.92
CA VAL A 133 2.74 12.13 -17.14
C VAL A 133 4.12 12.76 -17.06
N ILE A 134 5.14 11.94 -16.77
CA ILE A 134 6.51 12.40 -16.53
C ILE A 134 7.31 12.28 -17.83
N GLN A 135 7.56 13.42 -18.46
CA GLN A 135 8.33 13.56 -19.70
C GLN A 135 9.79 13.91 -19.43
N GLY A 136 10.06 14.58 -18.31
CA GLY A 136 11.41 14.88 -17.85
C GLY A 136 12.18 13.63 -17.42
N ASP A 137 13.50 13.76 -17.45
CA ASP A 137 14.45 12.71 -17.05
C ASP A 137 14.83 12.89 -15.57
N ASN A 138 15.15 11.80 -14.88
CA ASN A 138 15.68 11.79 -13.51
C ASN A 138 14.72 12.39 -12.47
N THR A 139 13.48 11.92 -12.44
CA THR A 139 12.48 12.42 -11.49
C THR A 139 12.47 11.58 -10.22
N LEU A 140 12.45 12.24 -9.05
CA LEU A 140 12.14 11.64 -7.76
C LEU A 140 10.70 12.03 -7.38
N VAL A 141 9.86 11.06 -7.03
CA VAL A 141 8.53 11.30 -6.45
C VAL A 141 8.47 10.70 -5.07
N ARG A 142 8.10 11.51 -4.07
CA ARG A 142 8.08 11.10 -2.67
C ARG A 142 6.78 11.44 -1.96
N GLY A 143 6.25 10.48 -1.18
CA GLY A 143 5.13 10.72 -0.26
C GLY A 143 3.76 10.88 -0.91
N LEU A 144 3.67 10.73 -2.24
CA LEU A 144 2.46 11.01 -3.01
C LEU A 144 1.47 9.83 -2.96
N GLU A 145 0.20 10.15 -2.72
CA GLU A 145 -0.91 9.20 -2.87
C GLU A 145 -1.66 9.44 -4.19
N VAL A 146 -2.03 8.37 -4.88
CA VAL A 146 -2.82 8.45 -6.13
C VAL A 146 -3.86 7.34 -6.17
N SER A 147 -5.10 7.70 -6.52
CA SER A 147 -6.16 6.71 -6.71
C SER A 147 -7.23 7.07 -7.74
N GLY A 148 -8.01 6.07 -8.14
CA GLY A 148 -9.19 6.26 -8.99
C GLY A 148 -8.87 6.59 -10.43
N VAL A 149 -7.62 6.39 -10.88
CA VAL A 149 -7.26 6.67 -12.27
C VAL A 149 -7.92 5.63 -13.17
N SER A 150 -8.83 6.08 -14.03
CA SER A 150 -9.45 5.27 -15.08
C SER A 150 -9.53 6.08 -16.37
N VAL A 151 -9.19 5.45 -17.49
CA VAL A 151 -9.17 6.08 -18.81
C VAL A 151 -9.84 5.17 -19.85
N PRO A 152 -10.31 5.69 -21.01
CA PRO A 152 -11.01 4.88 -22.01
C PRO A 152 -10.21 3.69 -22.56
N SER A 153 -8.88 3.80 -22.60
CA SER A 153 -7.98 2.70 -23.01
C SER A 153 -7.78 1.64 -21.93
N ARG A 154 -8.39 1.83 -20.75
CA ARG A 154 -8.39 0.91 -19.60
C ARG A 154 -6.99 0.60 -19.07
N ASN A 155 -6.08 1.56 -19.20
CA ASN A 155 -4.67 1.44 -18.82
C ASN A 155 -4.16 2.76 -18.22
N GLY A 156 -5.01 3.41 -17.42
CA GLY A 156 -4.77 4.68 -16.76
C GLY A 156 -3.89 4.49 -15.54
N ALA A 157 -2.75 5.17 -15.50
CA ALA A 157 -1.74 4.95 -14.46
C ALA A 157 -1.71 6.07 -13.40
N ALA A 158 -1.23 5.78 -12.19
CA ALA A 158 -0.80 6.86 -11.30
C ALA A 158 0.35 7.66 -11.95
N ILE A 159 1.34 6.96 -12.49
CA ILE A 159 2.44 7.56 -13.25
C ILE A 159 2.56 6.91 -14.64
N ARG A 160 2.54 7.75 -15.68
CA ARG A 160 3.04 7.40 -17.01
C ARG A 160 4.46 7.95 -17.13
N GLN A 161 5.45 7.06 -17.15
CA GLN A 161 6.85 7.42 -17.34
C GLN A 161 7.19 7.45 -18.83
N GLU A 162 7.47 8.64 -19.36
CA GLU A 162 7.91 8.87 -20.75
C GLU A 162 9.40 9.22 -20.81
N GLY A 163 9.92 9.97 -19.83
CA GLY A 163 11.35 10.27 -19.69
C GLY A 163 12.17 9.09 -19.18
N ARG A 164 13.48 9.29 -19.02
CA ARG A 164 14.41 8.33 -18.39
C ARG A 164 14.44 8.51 -16.88
N ASN A 165 14.67 7.42 -16.18
CA ASN A 165 14.98 7.37 -14.75
C ASN A 165 13.87 7.93 -13.84
N LEU A 166 13.32 7.05 -13.02
CA LEU A 166 12.28 7.39 -12.05
C LEU A 166 12.61 6.74 -10.71
N THR A 167 12.56 7.53 -9.64
CA THR A 167 12.65 7.02 -8.27
C THR A 167 11.34 7.32 -7.56
N LEU A 168 10.73 6.30 -6.95
CA LEU A 168 9.51 6.40 -6.15
C LEU A 168 9.85 6.03 -4.70
N GLN A 169 9.53 6.92 -3.77
CA GLN A 169 9.79 6.73 -2.35
C GLN A 169 8.54 7.01 -1.52
N ASN A 170 8.14 6.07 -0.65
CA ASN A 170 7.00 6.28 0.24
C ASN A 170 5.72 6.71 -0.50
N VAL A 171 5.48 6.19 -1.70
CA VAL A 171 4.25 6.49 -2.46
C VAL A 171 3.15 5.47 -2.15
N HIS A 172 1.89 5.89 -2.30
CA HIS A 172 0.74 5.01 -2.16
C HIS A 172 -0.14 5.08 -3.42
N PHE A 173 -0.02 4.10 -4.31
CA PHE A 173 -0.81 4.03 -5.52
C PHE A 173 -1.84 2.91 -5.41
N HIS A 174 -3.12 3.26 -5.47
CA HIS A 174 -4.15 2.27 -5.24
C HIS A 174 -5.45 2.51 -5.99
N SER A 175 -6.30 1.48 -6.05
CA SER A 175 -7.67 1.58 -6.56
C SER A 175 -7.75 2.30 -7.92
N SER A 176 -6.82 1.98 -8.81
CA SER A 176 -6.66 2.58 -10.15
C SER A 176 -6.45 1.46 -11.16
N GLU A 177 -6.57 1.75 -12.46
CA GLU A 177 -6.30 0.72 -13.48
C GLU A 177 -4.83 0.26 -13.41
N GLN A 178 -3.88 1.20 -13.30
CA GLN A 178 -2.45 0.92 -13.24
C GLN A 178 -1.74 1.77 -12.19
N GLY A 179 -0.67 1.26 -11.58
CA GLY A 179 0.19 2.08 -10.73
C GLY A 179 1.20 2.85 -11.58
N VAL A 180 2.17 2.15 -12.13
CA VAL A 180 3.19 2.75 -13.02
C VAL A 180 3.15 2.09 -14.39
N LEU A 181 3.22 2.90 -15.45
CA LEU A 181 3.41 2.43 -16.82
C LEU A 181 4.60 3.14 -17.46
N ALA A 182 5.60 2.35 -17.87
CA ALA A 182 6.77 2.83 -18.60
C ALA A 182 6.88 2.14 -19.97
N GLY A 183 7.08 2.94 -21.01
CA GLY A 183 7.35 2.46 -22.38
C GLY A 183 8.78 1.92 -22.56
N ASN A 184 9.13 1.56 -23.79
CA ASN A 184 10.50 1.20 -24.13
C ASN A 184 11.40 2.44 -23.99
N ASN A 185 12.41 2.35 -23.14
CA ASN A 185 13.38 3.43 -22.94
C ASN A 185 14.74 2.82 -22.55
N PRO A 186 15.56 2.42 -23.52
CA PRO A 186 16.88 1.86 -23.27
C PRO A 186 17.75 2.79 -22.42
N GLY A 187 18.39 2.26 -21.39
CA GLY A 187 19.19 3.01 -20.43
C GLY A 187 18.41 3.61 -19.26
N SER A 188 17.07 3.50 -19.24
CA SER A 188 16.26 3.97 -18.11
C SER A 188 16.29 2.99 -16.93
N THR A 189 16.38 3.51 -15.72
CA THR A 189 16.25 2.75 -14.47
C THR A 189 15.06 3.25 -13.65
N ILE A 190 14.19 2.35 -13.22
CA ILE A 190 13.09 2.69 -12.30
C ILE A 190 13.36 2.05 -10.94
N ILE A 191 13.30 2.86 -9.88
CA ILE A 191 13.53 2.46 -8.50
C ILE A 191 12.25 2.72 -7.70
N VAL A 192 11.83 1.74 -6.91
CA VAL A 192 10.67 1.82 -6.00
C VAL A 192 11.12 1.39 -4.61
N GLU A 193 10.99 2.29 -3.65
CA GLU A 193 11.45 2.10 -2.27
C GLU A 193 10.32 2.45 -1.30
N ASP A 194 10.15 1.62 -0.27
CA ASP A 194 9.25 1.86 0.87
C ASP A 194 7.82 2.27 0.46
N SER A 195 7.31 1.70 -0.63
CA SER A 195 6.07 2.15 -1.28
C SER A 195 4.98 1.09 -1.26
N ARG A 196 3.72 1.51 -1.40
CA ARG A 196 2.54 0.64 -1.41
C ARG A 196 1.75 0.77 -2.71
N PHE A 197 1.55 -0.37 -3.37
CA PHE A 197 0.78 -0.54 -4.59
C PHE A 197 -0.36 -1.52 -4.30
N GLU A 198 -1.62 -1.09 -4.37
CA GLU A 198 -2.73 -1.95 -3.93
C GLU A 198 -4.01 -1.81 -4.75
N ARG A 199 -4.71 -2.93 -5.03
CA ARG A 199 -5.99 -2.91 -5.80
C ARG A 199 -5.81 -2.22 -7.15
N LEU A 200 -4.77 -2.64 -7.87
CA LEU A 200 -4.45 -2.17 -9.22
C LEU A 200 -4.72 -3.30 -10.22
N GLY A 201 -5.17 -2.95 -11.42
CA GLY A 201 -5.37 -3.90 -12.50
C GLY A 201 -6.69 -3.70 -13.25
N ARG A 202 -6.67 -4.09 -14.53
CA ARG A 202 -7.82 -4.00 -15.44
C ARG A 202 -7.62 -4.89 -16.66
N ASP A 203 -8.60 -5.75 -16.94
CA ASP A 203 -8.72 -6.63 -18.12
C ASP A 203 -7.43 -7.40 -18.51
N GLY A 204 -6.59 -7.75 -17.53
CA GLY A 204 -5.30 -8.41 -17.75
C GLY A 204 -4.24 -7.56 -18.50
N GLN A 205 -4.51 -6.29 -18.76
CA GLN A 205 -3.61 -5.37 -19.48
C GLN A 205 -2.97 -4.31 -18.57
N ALA A 206 -3.65 -3.95 -17.48
CA ALA A 206 -3.18 -3.01 -16.48
C ALA A 206 -2.71 -3.76 -15.22
N HIS A 207 -1.72 -3.22 -14.53
CA HIS A 207 -0.90 -3.93 -13.54
C HIS A 207 -0.48 -3.01 -12.39
N GLY A 208 0.06 -3.56 -11.30
CA GLY A 208 0.63 -2.76 -10.22
C GLY A 208 1.76 -1.86 -10.72
N ILE A 209 2.77 -2.48 -11.34
CA ILE A 209 3.79 -1.79 -12.15
C ILE A 209 4.01 -2.55 -13.46
N TYR A 210 4.02 -1.82 -14.57
CA TYR A 210 4.38 -2.35 -15.88
C TYR A 210 5.50 -1.53 -16.50
N VAL A 211 6.70 -2.10 -16.53
CA VAL A 211 7.83 -1.54 -17.28
C VAL A 211 8.09 -2.38 -18.53
N ASN A 212 8.20 -1.70 -19.68
CA ASN A 212 8.64 -2.35 -20.91
C ASN A 212 10.18 -2.44 -20.95
N ARG A 213 10.80 -2.37 -22.14
CA ARG A 213 12.24 -2.58 -22.30
C ARG A 213 13.03 -1.36 -21.81
N ILE A 214 13.48 -1.45 -20.56
CA ILE A 214 14.35 -0.49 -19.87
C ILE A 214 15.62 -1.20 -19.37
N ASP A 215 16.59 -0.45 -18.84
CA ASP A 215 17.82 -1.05 -18.31
C ASP A 215 17.56 -1.82 -17.00
N ALA A 216 16.93 -1.19 -16.01
CA ALA A 216 16.69 -1.84 -14.72
C ALA A 216 15.37 -1.44 -14.04
N LEU A 217 14.74 -2.41 -13.37
CA LEU A 217 13.72 -2.19 -12.35
C LEU A 217 14.23 -2.68 -11.00
N VAL A 218 14.21 -1.82 -9.99
CA VAL A 218 14.60 -2.14 -8.61
C VAL A 218 13.44 -1.85 -7.67
N ILE A 219 13.02 -2.84 -6.90
CA ILE A 219 11.94 -2.74 -5.91
C ILE A 219 12.49 -3.20 -4.56
N ARG A 220 12.38 -2.34 -3.54
CA ARG A 220 12.86 -2.61 -2.17
C ARG A 220 11.88 -2.15 -1.11
N GLY A 221 11.75 -2.90 -0.03
CA GLY A 221 10.95 -2.48 1.14
C GLY A 221 9.48 -2.20 0.82
N SER A 222 8.96 -2.73 -0.28
CA SER A 222 7.69 -2.27 -0.86
C SER A 222 6.60 -3.34 -0.82
N HIS A 223 5.35 -2.91 -0.86
CA HIS A 223 4.17 -3.76 -0.77
C HIS A 223 3.39 -3.68 -2.08
N PHE A 224 3.20 -4.82 -2.76
CA PHE A 224 2.35 -4.97 -3.93
C PHE A 224 1.23 -5.95 -3.60
N LEU A 225 0.00 -5.45 -3.47
CA LEU A 225 -1.09 -6.15 -2.83
C LEU A 225 -2.36 -6.18 -3.68
N ARG A 226 -3.09 -7.30 -3.65
CA ARG A 226 -4.46 -7.41 -4.19
C ARG A 226 -4.58 -6.92 -5.63
N SER A 227 -3.71 -7.37 -6.54
CA SER A 227 -3.93 -7.06 -7.96
C SER A 227 -5.30 -7.58 -8.40
N GLN A 228 -5.94 -6.84 -9.31
CA GLN A 228 -7.31 -7.07 -9.72
C GLN A 228 -7.41 -7.37 -11.21
N ASP A 229 -8.51 -8.01 -11.57
CA ASP A 229 -8.96 -8.18 -12.95
C ASP A 229 -7.85 -8.73 -13.86
N GLN A 230 -7.19 -9.78 -13.37
CA GLN A 230 -6.10 -10.51 -14.04
C GLN A 230 -4.82 -9.70 -14.27
N GLY A 231 -4.68 -8.53 -13.63
CA GLY A 231 -3.42 -7.81 -13.60
C GLY A 231 -2.34 -8.59 -12.83
N HIS A 232 -1.07 -8.31 -13.13
CA HIS A 232 0.06 -8.75 -12.31
C HIS A 232 0.37 -7.66 -11.28
N GLU A 233 0.79 -8.04 -10.08
CA GLU A 233 1.40 -7.11 -9.12
C GLU A 233 2.61 -6.42 -9.76
N ILE A 234 3.51 -7.21 -10.39
CA ILE A 234 4.72 -6.71 -11.04
C ILE A 234 4.85 -7.35 -12.44
N LYS A 235 4.90 -6.52 -13.48
CA LYS A 235 5.27 -6.94 -14.84
C LYS A 235 6.49 -6.15 -15.33
N SER A 236 7.58 -6.84 -15.66
CA SER A 236 8.83 -6.21 -16.08
C SER A 236 9.43 -6.85 -17.31
N ARG A 237 9.71 -6.04 -18.34
CA ARG A 237 10.55 -6.42 -19.49
C ARG A 237 11.93 -5.78 -19.43
N ALA A 238 12.38 -5.33 -18.26
CA ALA A 238 13.71 -4.73 -18.09
C ALA A 238 14.83 -5.76 -18.37
N THR A 239 16.04 -5.28 -18.70
CA THR A 239 17.21 -6.17 -18.81
C THR A 239 17.58 -6.77 -17.45
N ARG A 240 17.37 -5.98 -16.38
CA ARG A 240 17.58 -6.41 -14.99
C ARG A 240 16.38 -6.08 -14.12
N THR A 241 15.89 -7.06 -13.34
CA THR A 241 14.84 -6.82 -12.34
C THR A 241 15.32 -7.31 -10.99
N THR A 242 15.27 -6.46 -9.96
CA THR A 242 15.64 -6.81 -8.58
C THR A 242 14.48 -6.49 -7.66
N ILE A 243 14.00 -7.48 -6.91
CA ILE A 243 12.90 -7.37 -5.95
C ILE A 243 13.39 -7.91 -4.61
N GLU A 244 13.46 -7.04 -3.61
CA GLU A 244 14.07 -7.38 -2.31
C GLU A 244 13.28 -6.83 -1.13
N TYR A 245 13.29 -7.56 -0.01
CA TYR A 245 12.73 -7.09 1.26
C TYR A 245 11.27 -6.59 1.14
N SER A 246 10.51 -7.19 0.22
CA SER A 246 9.19 -6.72 -0.19
C SER A 246 8.12 -7.77 0.08
N VAL A 247 6.86 -7.33 0.10
CA VAL A 247 5.68 -8.20 0.16
C VAL A 247 4.95 -8.11 -1.18
N VAL A 248 4.81 -9.24 -1.86
CA VAL A 248 4.05 -9.35 -3.11
C VAL A 248 2.97 -10.40 -2.90
N ALA A 249 1.73 -9.95 -2.74
CA ALA A 249 0.65 -10.82 -2.26
C ALA A 249 -0.68 -10.51 -2.95
N ALA A 250 -1.23 -11.50 -3.63
CA ALA A 250 -2.54 -11.38 -4.25
C ALA A 250 -3.66 -11.29 -3.22
N LEU A 251 -3.49 -11.87 -2.03
CA LEU A 251 -4.48 -11.94 -0.95
C LEU A 251 -5.82 -12.48 -1.47
N ASP A 252 -6.87 -11.68 -1.47
CA ASP A 252 -8.19 -12.02 -2.04
C ASP A 252 -8.40 -11.50 -3.47
N GLY A 253 -7.43 -10.78 -4.03
CA GLY A 253 -7.41 -10.29 -5.41
C GLY A 253 -7.45 -11.41 -6.44
N ASN A 254 -7.94 -11.09 -7.63
CA ASN A 254 -8.03 -11.98 -8.78
C ASN A 254 -6.93 -11.65 -9.80
N ASP A 255 -5.68 -11.66 -9.34
CA ASP A 255 -4.49 -11.43 -10.14
C ASP A 255 -4.26 -12.56 -11.17
N SER A 256 -3.32 -12.32 -12.09
CA SER A 256 -2.81 -13.36 -12.98
C SER A 256 -1.67 -14.13 -12.33
N ARG A 257 -0.53 -13.46 -12.13
CA ARG A 257 0.68 -13.95 -11.46
C ARG A 257 1.21 -12.79 -10.61
N LEU A 258 1.93 -13.11 -9.56
CA LEU A 258 2.60 -12.10 -8.73
C LEU A 258 3.66 -11.33 -9.53
N ILE A 259 4.51 -12.08 -10.23
CA ILE A 259 5.65 -11.51 -10.95
C ILE A 259 5.68 -12.11 -12.35
N ASP A 260 5.59 -11.26 -13.36
CA ASP A 260 5.71 -11.64 -14.76
C ASP A 260 6.90 -10.93 -15.39
N LEU A 261 7.83 -11.71 -15.95
CA LEU A 261 9.09 -11.27 -16.54
C LEU A 261 9.12 -11.70 -18.01
N PRO A 262 8.29 -11.09 -18.89
CA PRO A 262 7.93 -11.67 -20.17
C PRO A 262 9.10 -11.87 -21.13
N ASP A 263 10.10 -10.99 -21.03
CA ASP A 263 11.28 -10.94 -21.90
C ASP A 263 12.51 -11.60 -21.25
N GLY A 264 12.37 -12.20 -20.05
CA GLY A 264 13.48 -12.83 -19.33
C GLY A 264 14.36 -11.82 -18.60
N GLY A 265 15.66 -11.81 -18.90
CA GLY A 265 16.65 -10.90 -18.30
C GLY A 265 17.35 -11.47 -17.06
N VAL A 266 18.14 -10.62 -16.40
CA VAL A 266 18.83 -10.95 -15.16
C VAL A 266 17.95 -10.54 -13.97
N ASN A 267 17.39 -11.53 -13.29
CA ASN A 267 16.35 -11.33 -12.29
C ASN A 267 16.82 -11.84 -10.92
N VAL A 268 16.61 -11.02 -9.89
CA VAL A 268 16.90 -11.36 -8.50
C VAL A 268 15.65 -11.11 -7.67
N ILE A 269 15.07 -12.18 -7.13
CA ILE A 269 13.88 -12.12 -6.26
C ILE A 269 14.30 -12.74 -4.93
N ARG A 270 14.62 -11.90 -3.94
CA ARG A 270 15.18 -12.40 -2.67
C ARG A 270 14.72 -11.70 -1.42
N ASN A 271 14.73 -12.43 -0.30
CA ASN A 271 14.34 -11.89 1.01
C ASN A 271 12.92 -11.28 1.01
N ASN A 272 12.00 -11.80 0.20
CA ASN A 272 10.62 -11.33 0.09
C ASN A 272 9.63 -12.29 0.77
N VAL A 273 8.41 -11.79 0.96
CA VAL A 273 7.23 -12.63 1.18
C VAL A 273 6.37 -12.61 -0.09
N LEU A 274 6.17 -13.78 -0.68
CA LEU A 274 5.38 -13.96 -1.91
C LEU A 274 4.16 -14.82 -1.60
N GLN A 275 2.96 -14.36 -1.92
CA GLN A 275 1.73 -15.11 -1.64
C GLN A 275 0.79 -15.14 -2.84
N GLN A 276 0.58 -16.35 -3.40
CA GLN A 276 -0.43 -16.59 -4.42
C GLN A 276 -1.80 -16.71 -3.76
N GLY A 277 -2.76 -15.94 -4.27
CA GLY A 277 -4.12 -15.91 -3.76
C GLY A 277 -4.93 -17.14 -4.17
N PRO A 278 -6.03 -17.43 -3.45
CA PRO A 278 -6.96 -18.50 -3.82
C PRO A 278 -7.69 -18.21 -5.14
N ASN A 279 -7.72 -16.94 -5.58
CA ASN A 279 -8.42 -16.46 -6.78
C ASN A 279 -7.50 -16.17 -7.97
N SER A 280 -6.18 -16.37 -7.84
CA SER A 280 -5.22 -16.15 -8.93
C SER A 280 -5.58 -17.00 -10.14
N VAL A 281 -5.66 -16.37 -11.32
CA VAL A 281 -6.17 -17.05 -12.51
C VAL A 281 -5.15 -17.96 -13.17
N ASN A 282 -3.86 -17.61 -13.13
CA ASN A 282 -2.79 -18.49 -13.56
C ASN A 282 -2.26 -19.33 -12.40
N GLY A 283 -1.88 -20.57 -12.70
CA GLY A 283 -1.31 -21.50 -11.71
C GLY A 283 0.14 -21.21 -11.34
N GLN A 284 0.84 -20.41 -12.14
CA GLN A 284 2.23 -20.04 -11.88
C GLN A 284 2.28 -18.79 -10.99
N LEU A 285 3.09 -18.80 -9.93
CA LEU A 285 3.35 -17.58 -9.15
C LEU A 285 4.22 -16.60 -9.92
N ILE A 286 5.21 -17.13 -10.64
CA ILE A 286 6.22 -16.35 -11.36
C ILE A 286 6.32 -16.86 -12.80
N GLY A 287 6.29 -15.95 -13.78
CA GLY A 287 6.56 -16.24 -15.18
C GLY A 287 7.88 -15.61 -15.64
N VAL A 288 8.71 -16.37 -16.37
CA VAL A 288 9.98 -15.87 -16.93
C VAL A 288 10.09 -16.23 -18.42
N GLY A 289 10.31 -15.24 -19.29
CA GLY A 289 10.43 -15.48 -20.73
C GLY A 289 9.15 -16.00 -21.38
N LEU A 290 8.00 -15.94 -20.70
CA LEU A 290 6.74 -16.54 -21.16
C LEU A 290 6.12 -15.82 -22.34
N GLU A 291 6.71 -14.73 -22.86
CA GLU A 291 6.28 -14.10 -24.10
C GLU A 291 7.34 -14.15 -25.23
N LEU A 292 8.52 -14.72 -24.98
CA LEU A 292 9.53 -14.97 -26.01
C LEU A 292 8.97 -15.89 -27.12
N ARG A 293 9.39 -15.73 -28.37
CA ARG A 293 8.90 -16.56 -29.50
C ARG A 293 10.06 -17.13 -30.29
N GLY A 294 11.00 -17.78 -29.58
CA GLY A 294 12.23 -18.31 -30.14
C GLY A 294 13.41 -17.37 -29.94
N GLY A 295 14.32 -17.77 -29.06
CA GLY A 295 15.52 -16.99 -28.70
C GLY A 295 15.26 -15.97 -27.59
N SER A 296 16.33 -15.56 -26.93
CA SER A 296 16.23 -14.56 -25.88
C SER A 296 16.22 -13.13 -26.43
N THR A 297 15.47 -12.26 -25.77
CA THR A 297 15.53 -10.80 -26.00
C THR A 297 16.84 -10.20 -25.51
N TRP A 298 17.40 -10.75 -24.43
CA TRP A 298 18.60 -10.22 -23.76
C TRP A 298 19.77 -11.18 -23.90
N PRO A 299 21.03 -10.69 -23.94
CA PRO A 299 22.20 -11.57 -24.01
C PRO A 299 22.32 -12.45 -22.76
N ASP A 300 22.01 -11.90 -21.58
CA ASP A 300 22.06 -12.58 -20.30
C ASP A 300 20.65 -12.85 -19.76
N ASN A 301 20.39 -14.08 -19.33
CA ASN A 301 19.09 -14.50 -18.81
C ASN A 301 19.28 -15.46 -17.65
N ASN A 302 19.45 -14.92 -16.45
CA ASN A 302 19.64 -15.70 -15.24
C ASN A 302 18.63 -15.21 -14.22
N THR A 303 17.87 -16.14 -13.62
CA THR A 303 16.90 -15.80 -12.59
C THR A 303 17.29 -16.51 -11.30
N LEU A 304 17.48 -15.73 -10.23
CA LEU A 304 17.75 -16.21 -8.88
C LEU A 304 16.56 -15.90 -7.98
N ILE A 305 16.01 -16.93 -7.36
CA ILE A 305 14.90 -16.84 -6.40
C ILE A 305 15.39 -17.46 -5.10
N GLU A 306 15.70 -16.61 -4.11
CA GLU A 306 16.32 -17.09 -2.88
C GLU A 306 15.88 -16.43 -1.59
N ARG A 307 15.91 -17.17 -0.49
CA ARG A 307 15.61 -16.65 0.86
C ARG A 307 14.24 -15.96 0.98
N ASN A 308 13.28 -16.39 0.16
CA ASN A 308 11.91 -15.90 0.26
C ASN A 308 11.06 -16.83 1.14
N ILE A 309 9.99 -16.28 1.70
CA ILE A 309 8.84 -17.05 2.19
C ILE A 309 7.80 -17.05 1.07
N ILE A 310 7.45 -18.23 0.57
CA ILE A 310 6.59 -18.40 -0.59
C ILE A 310 5.37 -19.22 -0.18
N ILE A 311 4.20 -18.62 -0.36
CA ILE A 311 2.91 -19.15 0.07
C ILE A 311 2.05 -19.37 -1.17
N ASN A 312 1.54 -20.59 -1.33
CA ASN A 312 0.53 -20.89 -2.34
C ASN A 312 -0.81 -21.14 -1.67
N ASP A 313 -1.81 -20.27 -1.91
CA ASP A 313 -3.19 -20.42 -1.40
C ASP A 313 -4.18 -20.91 -2.46
N ARG A 314 -3.70 -21.08 -3.69
CA ARG A 314 -4.50 -21.55 -4.80
C ARG A 314 -4.75 -23.06 -4.64
N ARG A 315 -6.02 -23.46 -4.56
CA ARG A 315 -6.45 -24.86 -4.32
C ARG A 315 -7.11 -25.53 -5.52
N HIS A 316 -6.99 -24.93 -6.70
CA HIS A 316 -7.61 -25.41 -7.92
C HIS A 316 -6.61 -25.44 -9.07
N GLY A 317 -6.85 -26.28 -10.08
CA GLY A 317 -5.95 -26.43 -11.22
C GLY A 317 -4.55 -26.94 -10.85
N THR A 318 -3.62 -26.85 -11.81
CA THR A 318 -2.20 -27.09 -11.55
C THR A 318 -1.56 -25.82 -11.02
N ASN A 319 -0.73 -25.95 -10.00
CA ASN A 319 0.07 -24.85 -9.45
C ASN A 319 1.55 -25.12 -9.69
N GLU A 320 2.31 -24.06 -9.92
CA GLU A 320 3.76 -24.09 -10.15
C GLU A 320 4.39 -22.86 -9.48
N LEU A 321 5.56 -23.02 -8.87
CA LEU A 321 6.29 -21.89 -8.30
C LEU A 321 6.74 -20.92 -9.39
N VAL A 322 7.45 -21.43 -10.39
CA VAL A 322 7.94 -20.65 -11.53
C VAL A 322 7.73 -21.46 -12.80
N ARG A 323 7.33 -20.78 -13.87
CA ARG A 323 7.41 -21.32 -15.24
C ARG A 323 8.29 -20.42 -16.08
N TRP A 324 9.19 -21.03 -16.83
CA TRP A 324 10.12 -20.33 -17.70
C TRP A 324 10.07 -20.85 -19.13
N ARG A 325 10.54 -20.04 -20.08
CA ARG A 325 10.64 -20.40 -21.51
C ARG A 325 11.74 -19.60 -22.19
N ASP A 326 12.49 -20.25 -23.08
CA ASP A 326 13.54 -19.65 -23.92
C ASP A 326 14.62 -18.85 -23.14
N VAL A 327 14.83 -19.22 -21.87
CA VAL A 327 15.82 -18.64 -20.94
C VAL A 327 16.52 -19.76 -20.18
N THR A 328 17.65 -19.44 -19.53
CA THR A 328 18.31 -20.38 -18.60
C THR A 328 17.37 -20.76 -17.45
N ASP A 329 17.50 -21.99 -16.97
CA ASP A 329 16.76 -22.50 -15.83
C ASP A 329 16.93 -21.58 -14.60
N PRO A 330 15.83 -21.16 -13.95
CA PRO A 330 15.89 -20.38 -12.72
C PRO A 330 16.58 -21.15 -11.57
N GLU A 331 17.49 -20.49 -10.87
CA GLU A 331 18.06 -20.99 -9.63
C GLU A 331 17.11 -20.67 -8.46
N ILE A 332 16.49 -21.69 -7.88
CA ILE A 332 15.53 -21.57 -6.79
C ILE A 332 16.10 -22.26 -5.57
N ILE A 333 16.59 -21.49 -4.59
CA ILE A 333 17.33 -22.04 -3.45
C ILE A 333 17.05 -21.29 -2.15
N ARG A 334 17.18 -21.96 -1.01
CA ARG A 334 17.07 -21.36 0.33
C ARG A 334 15.74 -20.67 0.62
N ASN A 335 14.68 -21.03 -0.08
CA ASN A 335 13.33 -20.52 0.19
C ASN A 335 12.61 -21.41 1.21
N ILE A 336 11.66 -20.82 1.93
CA ILE A 336 10.63 -21.54 2.67
C ILE A 336 9.38 -21.54 1.80
N ILE A 337 8.90 -22.73 1.41
CA ILE A 337 7.79 -22.90 0.49
C ILE A 337 6.65 -23.63 1.19
N ILE A 338 5.45 -23.05 1.11
CA ILE A 338 4.28 -23.52 1.84
C ILE A 338 3.13 -23.67 0.85
N GLY A 339 2.45 -24.82 0.88
CA GLY A 339 1.29 -25.07 0.03
C GLY A 339 1.59 -25.53 -1.40
N LEU A 340 2.85 -25.86 -1.72
CA LEU A 340 3.24 -26.55 -2.95
C LEU A 340 3.67 -28.00 -2.68
N PRO A 341 3.40 -28.95 -3.59
CA PRO A 341 3.87 -30.33 -3.46
C PRO A 341 5.41 -30.41 -3.43
N PRO A 342 6.02 -31.23 -2.54
CA PRO A 342 7.48 -31.38 -2.49
C PRO A 342 8.12 -31.77 -3.83
N ALA A 343 7.41 -32.53 -4.66
CA ALA A 343 7.87 -32.95 -5.99
C ALA A 343 8.07 -31.79 -6.98
N GLN A 344 7.50 -30.61 -6.72
CA GLN A 344 7.64 -29.42 -7.55
C GLN A 344 8.74 -28.46 -7.04
N VAL A 345 9.37 -28.78 -5.92
CA VAL A 345 10.33 -27.88 -5.27
C VAL A 345 11.74 -28.37 -5.51
N ALA A 346 12.58 -27.48 -6.06
CA ALA A 346 13.99 -27.76 -6.30
C ALA A 346 14.75 -28.06 -4.98
N PRO A 347 15.82 -28.88 -5.02
CA PRO A 347 16.70 -29.08 -3.87
C PRO A 347 17.24 -27.76 -3.28
N GLY A 348 17.54 -27.76 -1.98
CA GLY A 348 18.05 -26.58 -1.28
C GLY A 348 16.95 -25.63 -0.77
N ASN A 349 15.67 -25.98 -0.93
CA ASN A 349 14.54 -25.26 -0.32
C ASN A 349 13.90 -26.09 0.80
N THR A 350 13.26 -25.40 1.74
CA THR A 350 12.46 -26.02 2.80
C THR A 350 11.00 -26.03 2.38
N VAL A 351 10.35 -27.20 2.41
CA VAL A 351 8.93 -27.35 2.08
C VAL A 351 8.14 -27.66 3.34
N LEU A 352 7.10 -26.87 3.59
CA LEU A 352 6.18 -27.07 4.70
C LEU A 352 4.83 -27.48 4.12
N SER A 353 4.49 -28.76 4.28
CA SER A 353 3.17 -29.28 3.93
C SER A 353 2.18 -28.96 5.03
N LEU A 354 1.02 -28.45 4.65
CA LEU A 354 -0.09 -28.28 5.59
C LEU A 354 -1.09 -29.40 5.35
N GLY A 355 -1.56 -30.00 6.44
CA GLY A 355 -2.60 -31.03 6.38
C GLY A 355 -3.90 -30.52 5.74
N ASP A 356 -4.78 -31.46 5.40
CA ASP A 356 -5.96 -31.29 4.54
C ASP A 356 -6.99 -30.21 4.98
N SER A 357 -6.81 -29.56 6.14
CA SER A 357 -7.72 -28.56 6.70
C SER A 357 -7.22 -27.10 6.63
N GLY A 358 -6.00 -26.84 6.14
CA GLY A 358 -5.35 -25.53 6.27
C GLY A 358 -5.60 -24.53 5.14
N ARG A 359 -6.47 -23.54 5.35
CA ARG A 359 -6.31 -22.23 4.68
C ARG A 359 -5.07 -21.56 5.25
N ILE A 360 -4.11 -21.24 4.39
CA ILE A 360 -3.03 -20.35 4.75
C ILE A 360 -3.52 -18.95 4.47
N SER A 361 -3.34 -18.06 5.44
CA SER A 361 -3.33 -16.63 5.21
C SER A 361 -1.95 -16.14 5.62
N LEU A 362 -1.58 -14.94 5.20
CA LEU A 362 -0.36 -14.29 5.70
C LEU A 362 -0.37 -14.24 7.24
N ALA A 363 -1.52 -13.95 7.86
CA ALA A 363 -1.69 -14.01 9.32
C ALA A 363 -1.37 -15.40 9.92
N ASN A 364 -1.73 -16.51 9.23
CA ASN A 364 -1.43 -17.87 9.70
C ASN A 364 0.03 -18.31 9.45
N THR A 365 0.71 -17.69 8.48
CA THR A 365 2.06 -18.11 8.06
C THR A 365 3.15 -17.48 8.90
N LEU A 366 2.96 -16.23 9.32
CA LEU A 366 3.92 -15.52 10.15
C LEU A 366 3.94 -16.03 11.62
N ALA A 367 2.98 -16.90 11.98
CA ALA A 367 3.03 -17.72 13.19
C ALA A 367 3.97 -18.95 13.09
N LEU A 368 4.51 -19.27 11.90
CA LEU A 368 5.36 -20.43 11.66
C LEU A 368 6.84 -20.02 11.65
N LEU A 369 7.49 -20.20 12.81
CA LEU A 369 8.87 -19.80 13.04
C LEU A 369 9.93 -20.85 12.73
N ILE A 370 10.98 -20.33 12.12
CA ILE A 370 12.33 -20.84 11.89
C ILE A 370 12.86 -21.57 13.13
N THR A 371 13.11 -22.87 13.00
CA THR A 371 13.90 -23.65 13.97
C THR A 371 15.15 -24.17 13.30
N GLU A 372 16.31 -23.50 13.39
CA GLU A 372 17.62 -24.16 13.24
C GLU A 372 18.69 -23.47 14.11
N ALA A 373 19.00 -24.07 15.28
CA ALA A 373 20.28 -24.12 16.02
C ALA A 373 20.06 -24.30 17.55
N PRO A 374 21.00 -24.91 18.30
CA PRO A 374 20.85 -25.16 19.73
C PRO A 374 20.96 -23.85 20.52
N GLY A 375 19.84 -23.43 21.15
CA GLY A 375 19.73 -22.18 21.92
C GLY A 375 18.46 -21.38 21.62
N ALA A 376 17.35 -22.06 21.32
CA ALA A 376 16.19 -21.54 20.59
C ALA A 376 15.48 -20.33 21.21
N TYR A 377 15.29 -19.30 20.38
CA TYR A 377 14.28 -18.25 20.55
C TYR A 377 13.22 -18.38 19.45
N ASN A 378 11.95 -18.16 19.79
CA ASN A 378 10.87 -18.03 18.83
C ASN A 378 10.61 -16.52 18.59
N TYR A 379 10.61 -16.06 17.33
CA TYR A 379 10.33 -14.68 16.90
C TYR A 379 8.96 -14.55 16.21
N PHE A 380 7.91 -14.23 16.95
CA PHE A 380 6.58 -14.09 16.32
C PHE A 380 6.49 -12.76 15.58
N ILE A 381 6.15 -12.83 14.30
CA ILE A 381 5.79 -11.66 13.50
C ILE A 381 4.27 -11.73 13.33
N ASP A 382 3.57 -10.67 13.72
CA ASP A 382 2.13 -10.54 13.49
C ASP A 382 1.92 -9.45 12.45
N VAL A 383 1.29 -9.80 11.33
CA VAL A 383 0.89 -8.86 10.28
C VAL A 383 -0.62 -8.88 10.24
N GLY A 384 -1.22 -7.73 10.53
CA GLY A 384 -2.67 -7.56 10.59
C GLY A 384 -3.36 -7.84 9.24
N ASP A 385 -4.68 -7.97 9.27
CA ASP A 385 -5.51 -8.24 8.07
C ASP A 385 -5.41 -7.14 6.98
N ASP A 386 -4.83 -5.98 7.32
CA ASP A 386 -4.57 -4.80 6.50
C ASP A 386 -3.12 -4.69 5.97
N GLY A 387 -2.24 -5.62 6.37
CA GLY A 387 -0.83 -5.65 5.98
C GLY A 387 0.10 -4.79 6.85
N GLU A 388 -0.37 -4.21 7.96
CA GLU A 388 0.51 -3.49 8.90
C GLU A 388 1.20 -4.43 9.90
N LEU A 389 2.46 -4.11 10.25
CA LEU A 389 3.24 -4.79 11.29
C LEU A 389 2.63 -4.50 12.67
N ALA A 390 1.95 -5.48 13.26
CA ALA A 390 1.22 -5.28 14.51
C ALA A 390 2.14 -5.32 15.74
N THR A 391 3.07 -6.29 15.85
CA THR A 391 4.07 -6.36 16.94
C THR A 391 5.19 -7.37 16.62
N LEU A 392 6.42 -7.13 17.10
CA LEU A 392 7.50 -8.13 17.18
C LEU A 392 7.60 -8.66 18.61
N SER A 393 7.44 -9.97 18.84
CA SER A 393 7.60 -10.55 20.18
C SER A 393 8.60 -11.72 20.23
N ARG A 394 9.42 -11.71 21.30
CA ARG A 394 10.45 -12.72 21.59
C ARG A 394 9.93 -13.68 22.66
N SER A 395 9.95 -14.97 22.37
CA SER A 395 9.72 -16.03 23.36
C SER A 395 10.98 -16.86 23.55
N VAL A 396 11.38 -17.05 24.81
CA VAL A 396 12.45 -17.95 25.22
C VAL A 396 11.79 -19.22 25.77
N ASN A 397 12.07 -20.39 25.21
CA ASN A 397 11.75 -21.62 25.92
C ASN A 397 12.85 -21.88 26.97
N PRO A 398 12.51 -22.13 28.24
CA PRO A 398 13.49 -22.58 29.22
C PRO A 398 13.98 -23.98 28.81
N VAL A 399 15.31 -24.15 28.76
CA VAL A 399 15.96 -25.45 28.59
C VAL A 399 15.52 -26.37 29.75
N PRO A 400 15.06 -27.61 29.51
CA PRO A 400 14.77 -28.51 30.61
C PRO A 400 16.08 -28.99 31.22
N LEU A 401 16.27 -28.76 32.53
CA LEU A 401 17.28 -29.46 33.30
C LEU A 401 16.91 -30.96 33.34
N PRO A 402 17.88 -31.89 33.24
CA PRO A 402 17.60 -33.31 33.29
C PRO A 402 17.14 -33.68 34.71
N GLY A 403 15.90 -34.14 34.84
CA GLY A 403 15.38 -34.73 36.09
C GLY A 403 14.15 -34.08 36.72
N ALA A 404 13.55 -33.04 36.13
CA ALA A 404 12.29 -32.49 36.62
C ALA A 404 11.13 -32.90 35.70
N LEU A 405 10.09 -33.52 36.25
CA LEU A 405 8.74 -33.41 35.66
C LEU A 405 8.25 -31.97 35.89
N PRO A 406 7.75 -31.28 34.85
CA PRO A 406 6.63 -30.39 35.12
C PRO A 406 5.55 -30.40 34.02
N LEU A 407 4.35 -30.76 34.47
CA LEU A 407 3.05 -30.11 34.26
C LEU A 407 2.92 -29.11 33.08
N PHE A 408 2.09 -29.53 32.13
CA PHE A 408 1.36 -28.72 31.16
C PHE A 408 0.77 -27.43 31.75
N VAL A 409 1.24 -26.25 31.34
CA VAL A 409 0.44 -25.01 31.12
C VAL A 409 1.25 -24.03 30.26
N SER A 410 1.03 -23.96 28.94
CA SER A 410 1.41 -22.77 28.13
C SER A 410 0.99 -22.78 26.65
N ALA A 411 0.07 -23.65 26.20
CA ALA A 411 -0.49 -23.59 24.85
C ALA A 411 -1.96 -23.12 24.78
N LEU A 412 -2.65 -22.96 25.93
CA LEU A 412 -4.08 -22.64 25.95
C LEU A 412 -4.43 -21.14 25.90
N ALA A 413 -3.46 -20.22 26.01
CA ALA A 413 -3.75 -18.79 26.03
C ALA A 413 -3.94 -18.19 24.62
N ALA A 414 -3.30 -18.73 23.59
CA ALA A 414 -3.44 -18.26 22.21
C ALA A 414 -4.72 -18.78 21.52
N LEU A 415 -5.18 -19.99 21.88
CA LEU A 415 -6.41 -20.56 21.32
C LEU A 415 -7.70 -19.91 21.86
N ALA A 416 -7.62 -19.25 23.02
CA ALA A 416 -8.76 -18.58 23.65
C ALA A 416 -9.11 -17.21 23.01
N PHE A 417 -8.20 -16.59 22.25
CA PHE A 417 -8.47 -15.30 21.61
C PHE A 417 -9.13 -15.45 20.23
N VAL A 418 -8.84 -16.54 19.51
CA VAL A 418 -9.43 -16.82 18.18
C VAL A 418 -10.86 -17.37 18.28
N LEU A 419 -11.22 -18.06 19.38
CA LEU A 419 -12.56 -18.62 19.56
C LEU A 419 -13.58 -17.65 20.19
N ARG A 420 -13.19 -16.41 20.57
CA ARG A 420 -14.09 -15.46 21.24
C ARG A 420 -14.71 -14.38 20.35
N ARG A 421 -14.37 -14.28 19.07
CA ARG A 421 -15.03 -13.36 18.10
C ARG A 421 -16.17 -13.98 17.28
N ARG A 422 -16.54 -15.25 17.50
CA ARG A 422 -17.68 -15.90 16.81
C ARG A 422 -18.97 -16.01 17.63
N ARG A 423 -19.17 -15.21 18.68
CA ARG A 423 -20.48 -15.09 19.35
C ARG A 423 -20.82 -13.64 19.69
N GLY A 424 -21.90 -13.15 19.09
CA GLY A 424 -22.51 -11.82 19.26
C GLY A 424 -22.14 -10.91 18.10
N THR A 425 -23.03 -10.55 17.19
CA THR A 425 -24.35 -9.95 17.43
C THR A 425 -25.48 -10.54 16.58
N ALA A 426 -26.70 -10.29 17.04
CA ALA A 426 -28.00 -10.77 16.58
C ALA A 426 -28.30 -10.57 15.08
#